data_AF-A0A3M4KEV6-F1
#
_entry.id   AF-A0A3M4KEV6-F1
#
_cell.length_a   1.000
_cell.length_b   1.000
_cell.length_c   1.000
_cell.angle_alpha   90.00
_cell.angle_beta   90.00
_cell.angle_gamma   90.00
#
_symmetry.space_group_name_H-M   'P 1'
#
loop_
_entity.id
_entity.type
_entity.pdbx_description
1 polymer ?
#
loop_
_entity_poly.entity_id
_entity_poly.type
_entity_poly.pdbx_seq_one_letter_code
_entity_poly.pdbx_strand_id
1 'polypeptide(L)'
;MLNKPTLNGIASTAQAAASHAVEGPISPAPMRLDAAQGQRPLPPMDAPSSLRLRASAAPTGEETHASTATSGSTATDEAAPAPARQASTINPIKLFAQMMVGVLSLTAGYRAARFPGDFAKDPGGSLWAAINLDHRSSPADLTQGNHTVLERYGAYIPKDSGCFKAKADVTHDIPSGVAGQWNFKTRQVKLNPNIALGRHPAEVAGHEFIHCYTHPEFRDRHINHPHWKALNEGLTTHLTEKLPEPKRLLPIALDKDPYHGFKLTTGDSWPDAAKRIEGAVGEDTLLKAFFGGDDDAISEVAKAAAQIYPRLASSRTEQELYRAGMMRGSQQLAECYAGALLASGQPLPESWSRNMLPVFSFSDMQPEQAKKAQLQAEQSHERMGIIFDAAFFSPDLKTQRQALGMLREDLLMHWENVVPDKG
;
A
#
# COMPACT_ATOMS: atom_id res chain seq x y z
N MET A 1 64.10 22.36 -34.41
CA MET A 1 63.41 21.69 -35.54
C MET A 1 63.32 20.21 -35.21
N LEU A 2 62.12 19.63 -35.09
CA LEU A 2 61.93 18.17 -35.20
C LEU A 2 60.43 17.79 -35.28
N ASN A 3 60.05 17.38 -36.48
CA ASN A 3 59.02 16.45 -36.97
C ASN A 3 57.92 15.89 -36.06
N LYS A 4 56.69 15.97 -36.60
CA LYS A 4 55.48 15.18 -36.28
C LYS A 4 55.70 13.67 -36.49
N PRO A 5 54.80 12.84 -35.92
CA PRO A 5 53.89 12.11 -36.82
C PRO A 5 52.43 12.02 -36.33
N THR A 6 51.55 11.65 -37.26
CA THR A 6 50.10 11.47 -37.10
C THR A 6 49.70 10.02 -37.44
N LEU A 7 48.76 9.49 -36.64
CA LEU A 7 47.63 8.57 -36.94
C LEU A 7 47.86 7.12 -37.43
N ASN A 8 47.19 6.19 -36.73
CA ASN A 8 46.28 5.11 -37.19
C ASN A 8 45.80 4.36 -35.92
N GLY A 9 44.56 3.97 -35.68
CA GLY A 9 43.42 3.61 -36.53
C GLY A 9 42.88 2.26 -36.00
N ILE A 10 41.79 2.29 -35.22
CA ILE A 10 41.04 1.17 -34.60
C ILE A 10 40.22 0.48 -35.73
N ALA A 11 39.97 -0.84 -35.88
CA ALA A 11 39.40 -1.84 -34.97
C ALA A 11 39.49 -3.27 -35.58
N SER A 12 39.37 -4.33 -34.75
CA SER A 12 38.57 -5.52 -35.11
C SER A 12 38.13 -6.32 -33.88
N THR A 13 36.84 -6.62 -33.82
CA THR A 13 36.12 -7.48 -32.88
C THR A 13 36.37 -8.99 -33.06
N ALA A 14 36.43 -9.78 -31.98
CA ALA A 14 35.80 -11.12 -31.88
C ALA A 14 35.84 -11.71 -30.44
N GLN A 15 34.66 -12.20 -30.02
CA GLN A 15 34.28 -13.11 -28.91
C GLN A 15 35.16 -14.37 -28.77
N ALA A 16 35.18 -15.20 -27.72
CA ALA A 16 34.47 -15.38 -26.45
C ALA A 16 35.20 -16.46 -25.61
N ALA A 17 34.96 -16.54 -24.29
CA ALA A 17 34.71 -17.78 -23.52
C ALA A 17 34.60 -17.49 -22.00
N ALA A 18 33.68 -18.20 -21.34
CA ALA A 18 33.18 -18.00 -19.99
C ALA A 18 34.04 -18.57 -18.86
N SER A 19 33.90 -18.07 -17.62
CA SER A 19 33.22 -18.79 -16.51
C SER A 19 33.49 -18.20 -15.10
N HIS A 20 32.41 -18.18 -14.29
CA HIS A 20 32.27 -18.11 -12.80
C HIS A 20 32.92 -16.95 -12.02
N ALA A 21 32.38 -16.39 -10.93
CA ALA A 21 31.09 -16.31 -10.21
C ALA A 21 31.36 -15.38 -8.98
N VAL A 22 30.30 -14.88 -8.29
CA VAL A 22 30.20 -14.42 -6.87
C VAL A 22 29.64 -12.98 -6.66
N GLU A 23 28.38 -12.98 -6.18
CA GLU A 23 27.69 -12.16 -5.15
C GLU A 23 27.52 -10.62 -5.20
N GLY A 24 26.24 -10.21 -5.37
CA GLY A 24 25.50 -9.28 -4.47
C GLY A 24 25.21 -7.82 -4.94
N PRO A 25 24.10 -7.14 -4.52
CA PRO A 25 22.87 -7.60 -3.85
C PRO A 25 21.54 -7.34 -4.62
N ILE A 26 20.67 -8.34 -4.50
CA ILE A 26 19.19 -8.42 -4.38
C ILE A 26 18.33 -7.14 -4.61
N SER A 27 17.63 -7.16 -5.76
CA SER A 27 16.22 -6.82 -6.08
C SER A 27 15.32 -6.04 -5.10
N PRO A 28 14.42 -5.16 -5.60
CA PRO A 28 13.17 -4.85 -4.90
C PRO A 28 12.11 -5.93 -5.15
N ALA A 29 11.48 -6.38 -4.06
CA ALA A 29 10.46 -7.42 -3.99
C ALA A 29 9.16 -7.08 -4.76
N PRO A 30 8.37 -8.07 -5.20
CA PRO A 30 6.99 -7.85 -5.63
C PRO A 30 6.17 -7.26 -4.47
N MET A 31 5.29 -6.30 -4.73
CA MET A 31 4.35 -5.79 -3.73
C MET A 31 3.47 -6.95 -3.23
N ARG A 32 3.86 -7.52 -2.09
CA ARG A 32 3.07 -8.45 -1.28
C ARG A 32 2.33 -7.66 -0.22
N LEU A 33 1.03 -7.96 -0.06
CA LEU A 33 0.32 -7.72 1.18
C LEU A 33 0.82 -8.78 2.17
N ASP A 34 1.90 -8.49 2.88
CA ASP A 34 2.17 -9.18 4.13
C ASP A 34 1.48 -8.35 5.23
N ALA A 35 0.48 -8.97 5.84
CA ALA A 35 -0.20 -8.45 7.01
C ALA A 35 0.83 -8.16 8.11
N ALA A 36 1.05 -6.88 8.40
CA ALA A 36 1.80 -6.46 9.57
C ALA A 36 0.92 -6.63 10.81
N GLN A 37 1.02 -7.79 11.45
CA GLN A 37 0.84 -7.89 12.90
C GLN A 37 1.87 -6.98 13.58
N GLY A 38 1.41 -6.11 14.48
CA GLY A 38 2.27 -5.29 15.34
C GLY A 38 3.04 -6.12 16.37
N GLN A 39 4.30 -5.78 16.61
CA GLN A 39 5.26 -6.51 17.45
C GLN A 39 5.09 -6.33 18.97
N ARG A 40 5.51 -7.34 19.77
CA ARG A 40 6.72 -7.31 20.67
C ARG A 40 7.04 -8.70 21.29
N PRO A 41 8.27 -8.96 21.80
CA PRO A 41 8.88 -10.31 21.87
C PRO A 41 9.04 -10.98 23.27
N LEU A 42 9.42 -12.29 23.23
CA LEU A 42 10.09 -13.21 24.22
C LEU A 42 9.21 -14.13 25.12
N PRO A 43 9.67 -15.31 25.62
CA PRO A 43 10.88 -16.14 25.37
C PRO A 43 10.53 -17.65 25.02
N PRO A 44 11.48 -18.62 24.93
CA PRO A 44 11.30 -19.86 24.15
C PRO A 44 10.83 -21.10 24.93
N MET A 45 10.41 -22.11 24.14
CA MET A 45 10.33 -23.56 24.39
C MET A 45 8.92 -24.20 24.40
N ASP A 46 8.82 -25.19 23.52
CA ASP A 46 8.02 -26.41 23.51
C ASP A 46 6.50 -26.38 23.27
N ALA A 47 6.11 -27.23 22.31
CA ALA A 47 4.82 -27.41 21.66
C ALA A 47 3.68 -27.95 22.56
N PRO A 48 2.55 -28.44 22.00
CA PRO A 48 1.51 -27.77 21.22
C PRO A 48 0.14 -27.88 21.93
N SER A 49 -0.83 -26.98 21.68
CA SER A 49 -2.25 -27.34 21.89
C SER A 49 -3.25 -26.41 21.19
N SER A 50 -4.17 -27.06 20.49
CA SER A 50 -5.38 -26.56 19.84
C SER A 50 -6.40 -26.03 20.84
N LEU A 51 -6.95 -24.83 20.59
CA LEU A 51 -8.03 -24.27 21.40
C LEU A 51 -9.39 -24.55 20.75
N ARG A 52 -10.11 -25.52 21.34
CA ARG A 52 -11.55 -25.73 21.24
C ARG A 52 -12.29 -24.55 21.90
N LEU A 53 -13.31 -24.00 21.25
CA LEU A 53 -14.28 -23.12 21.92
C LEU A 53 -15.19 -23.95 22.84
N ARG A 54 -15.20 -23.59 24.12
CA ARG A 54 -16.11 -24.12 25.15
C ARG A 54 -17.30 -23.18 25.28
N ALA A 55 -18.50 -23.72 25.16
CA ALA A 55 -19.75 -23.03 25.49
C ALA A 55 -19.84 -22.85 27.02
N SER A 56 -20.26 -21.66 27.45
CA SER A 56 -20.53 -21.36 28.86
C SER A 56 -21.91 -21.88 29.25
N ALA A 57 -21.96 -22.63 30.36
CA ALA A 57 -23.18 -23.09 31.03
C ALA A 57 -23.23 -22.50 32.44
N ALA A 58 -24.44 -22.35 32.99
CA ALA A 58 -24.74 -22.38 34.43
C ALA A 58 -26.27 -22.53 34.64
N PRO A 59 -26.75 -22.93 35.83
CA PRO A 59 -26.91 -24.33 36.30
C PRO A 59 -28.38 -24.61 36.73
N THR A 60 -28.84 -25.82 37.08
CA THR A 60 -28.68 -26.49 38.39
C THR A 60 -29.50 -27.78 38.43
N GLY A 61 -29.03 -28.80 39.18
CA GLY A 61 -29.89 -29.70 39.97
C GLY A 61 -29.92 -31.17 39.54
N GLU A 62 -29.21 -32.02 40.27
CA GLU A 62 -29.26 -33.49 40.21
C GLU A 62 -30.57 -34.04 40.78
N GLU A 63 -31.12 -35.08 40.15
CA GLU A 63 -32.04 -36.01 40.80
C GLU A 63 -31.46 -37.42 40.75
N THR A 64 -31.34 -38.03 41.94
CA THR A 64 -31.19 -39.47 42.13
C THR A 64 -32.43 -39.93 42.88
N HIS A 65 -33.19 -40.89 42.36
CA HIS A 65 -33.87 -41.91 43.17
C HIS A 65 -34.44 -43.01 42.27
N ALA A 66 -34.15 -44.26 42.65
CA ALA A 66 -34.80 -45.47 42.18
C ALA A 66 -35.99 -45.80 43.08
N SER A 67 -37.06 -46.40 42.52
CA SER A 67 -37.78 -47.56 43.12
C SER A 67 -38.87 -48.13 42.20
N THR A 68 -38.82 -49.45 42.09
CA THR A 68 -39.79 -50.49 41.70
C THR A 68 -41.27 -50.26 42.06
N ALA A 69 -42.21 -50.72 41.21
CA ALA A 69 -42.99 -51.97 41.41
C ALA A 69 -44.31 -52.04 40.59
N THR A 70 -44.35 -53.01 39.65
CA THR A 70 -45.40 -54.00 39.33
C THR A 70 -46.88 -53.70 39.00
N SER A 71 -47.35 -54.53 38.04
CA SER A 71 -48.71 -55.02 37.74
C SER A 71 -49.47 -54.16 36.72
N GLY A 72 -50.05 -54.69 35.64
CA GLY A 72 -50.24 -56.06 35.17
C GLY A 72 -51.37 -56.04 34.12
N SER A 73 -51.43 -57.10 33.33
CA SER A 73 -52.59 -57.53 32.55
C SER A 73 -52.82 -56.94 31.14
N THR A 74 -53.04 -57.91 30.27
CA THR A 74 -53.48 -57.97 28.88
C THR A 74 -54.73 -57.16 28.54
N ALA A 75 -54.78 -56.58 27.34
CA ALA A 75 -55.90 -56.73 26.39
C ALA A 75 -55.56 -56.09 25.05
N THR A 76 -55.96 -56.79 23.99
CA THR A 76 -56.00 -56.44 22.58
C THR A 76 -57.02 -55.35 22.26
N ASP A 77 -56.79 -54.68 21.13
CA ASP A 77 -57.71 -53.86 20.33
C ASP A 77 -58.33 -52.62 20.97
N GLU A 78 -57.91 -51.44 20.51
CA GLU A 78 -58.85 -50.48 19.93
C GLU A 78 -58.18 -49.35 19.14
N ALA A 79 -58.76 -49.11 17.97
CA ALA A 79 -58.86 -47.89 17.18
C ALA A 79 -57.89 -46.71 17.45
N ALA A 80 -57.21 -46.32 16.37
CA ALA A 80 -56.52 -45.04 16.25
C ALA A 80 -57.40 -43.85 16.67
N PRO A 81 -56.91 -42.94 17.52
CA PRO A 81 -57.34 -41.55 17.49
C PRO A 81 -56.58 -40.84 16.37
N ALA A 82 -57.32 -40.02 15.63
CA ALA A 82 -56.83 -39.13 14.57
C ALA A 82 -55.50 -38.45 14.93
N PRO A 83 -54.59 -38.21 13.96
CA PRO A 83 -53.40 -37.43 14.21
C PRO A 83 -53.85 -36.07 14.72
N ALA A 84 -53.58 -35.82 16.01
CA ALA A 84 -53.63 -34.49 16.58
C ALA A 84 -52.83 -33.61 15.62
N ARG A 85 -53.48 -32.58 15.06
CA ARG A 85 -52.79 -31.53 14.31
C ARG A 85 -51.74 -30.98 15.27
N GLN A 86 -50.51 -31.46 15.14
CA GLN A 86 -49.34 -30.75 15.63
C GLN A 86 -49.41 -29.43 14.89
N ALA A 87 -49.89 -28.40 15.58
CA ALA A 87 -49.57 -27.04 15.22
C ALA A 87 -48.05 -27.03 15.19
N SER A 88 -47.48 -27.09 14.00
CA SER A 88 -46.06 -26.96 13.78
C SER A 88 -45.69 -25.59 14.33
N THR A 89 -45.26 -25.55 15.58
CA THR A 89 -44.59 -24.41 16.15
C THR A 89 -43.29 -24.31 15.36
N ILE A 90 -43.35 -23.53 14.29
CA ILE A 90 -42.21 -23.27 13.43
C ILE A 90 -41.15 -22.66 14.34
N ASN A 91 -40.14 -23.45 14.69
CA ASN A 91 -39.01 -22.94 15.46
C ASN A 91 -38.32 -21.91 14.56
N PRO A 92 -38.38 -20.61 14.88
CA PRO A 92 -37.90 -19.56 13.98
C PRO A 92 -36.40 -19.68 13.74
N ILE A 93 -35.64 -20.23 14.69
CA ILE A 93 -34.20 -20.50 14.57
C ILE A 93 -33.97 -21.64 13.58
N LYS A 94 -34.76 -22.72 13.67
CA LYS A 94 -34.66 -23.86 12.74
C LYS A 94 -35.07 -23.46 11.32
N LEU A 95 -36.14 -22.68 11.17
CA LEU A 95 -36.58 -22.16 9.87
C LEU A 95 -35.54 -21.22 9.26
N PHE A 96 -34.97 -20.31 10.07
CA PHE A 96 -33.90 -19.41 9.63
C PHE A 96 -32.66 -20.19 9.19
N ALA A 97 -32.22 -21.18 9.97
CA ALA A 97 -31.09 -22.03 9.61
C ALA A 97 -31.35 -22.82 8.31
N GLN A 98 -32.56 -23.37 8.14
CA GLN A 98 -32.95 -24.08 6.91
C GLN A 98 -32.99 -23.15 5.69
N MET A 99 -33.51 -21.93 5.83
CA MET A 99 -33.47 -20.93 4.77
C MET A 99 -32.03 -20.53 4.42
N MET A 100 -31.19 -20.26 5.41
CA MET A 100 -29.78 -19.92 5.19
C MET A 100 -29.04 -21.03 4.46
N VAL A 101 -29.17 -22.29 4.92
CA VAL A 101 -28.55 -23.44 4.25
C VAL A 101 -29.10 -23.63 2.83
N GLY A 102 -30.41 -23.42 2.62
CA GLY A 102 -31.03 -23.46 1.30
C GLY A 102 -30.48 -22.42 0.35
N VAL A 103 -30.37 -21.16 0.80
CA VAL A 103 -29.79 -20.05 0.03
C VAL A 103 -28.32 -20.34 -0.28
N LEU A 104 -27.53 -20.76 0.70
CA LEU A 104 -26.11 -21.11 0.53
C LEU A 104 -25.91 -22.27 -0.45
N SER A 105 -26.76 -23.29 -0.40
CA SER A 105 -26.69 -24.42 -1.33
C SER A 105 -27.05 -24.00 -2.75
N LEU A 106 -28.02 -23.10 -2.92
CA LEU A 106 -28.39 -22.52 -4.20
C LEU A 106 -27.28 -21.62 -4.76
N THR A 107 -26.65 -20.78 -3.95
CA THR A 107 -25.56 -19.90 -4.42
C THR A 107 -24.30 -20.69 -4.77
N ALA A 108 -23.92 -21.67 -3.94
CA ALA A 108 -22.81 -22.56 -4.22
C ALA A 108 -23.08 -23.43 -5.46
N GLY A 109 -24.28 -24.01 -5.58
CA GLY A 109 -24.69 -24.81 -6.73
C GLY A 109 -24.76 -23.99 -8.02
N TYR A 110 -25.29 -22.77 -7.96
CA TYR A 110 -25.29 -21.83 -9.10
C TYR A 110 -23.87 -21.52 -9.56
N ARG A 111 -22.97 -21.16 -8.63
CA ARG A 111 -21.57 -20.85 -8.96
C ARG A 111 -20.84 -22.07 -9.53
N ALA A 112 -21.05 -23.26 -8.96
CA ALA A 112 -20.43 -24.50 -9.45
C ALA A 112 -20.92 -24.86 -10.86
N ALA A 113 -22.21 -24.68 -11.15
CA ALA A 113 -22.79 -24.94 -12.46
C ALA A 113 -22.33 -23.91 -13.51
N ARG A 114 -22.27 -22.63 -13.14
CA ARG A 114 -21.96 -21.55 -14.08
C ARG A 114 -20.47 -21.31 -14.28
N PHE A 115 -19.67 -21.58 -13.26
CA PHE A 115 -18.22 -21.36 -13.21
C PHE A 115 -17.48 -22.55 -12.58
N PRO A 116 -17.59 -23.77 -13.17
CA PRO A 116 -16.97 -24.97 -12.60
C PRO A 116 -15.44 -24.85 -12.48
N GLY A 117 -14.81 -24.04 -13.34
CA GLY A 117 -13.37 -23.78 -13.31
C GLY A 117 -12.88 -23.03 -12.07
N ASP A 118 -13.75 -22.29 -11.37
CA ASP A 118 -13.36 -21.62 -10.12
C ASP A 118 -13.20 -22.62 -8.99
N PHE A 119 -14.13 -23.57 -8.87
CA PHE A 119 -14.02 -24.65 -7.89
C PHE A 119 -12.86 -25.60 -8.18
N ALA A 120 -12.49 -25.77 -9.45
CA ALA A 120 -11.32 -26.56 -9.83
C ALA A 120 -10.00 -25.89 -9.45
N LYS A 121 -9.92 -24.55 -9.54
CA LYS A 121 -8.70 -23.78 -9.28
C LYS A 121 -8.55 -23.35 -7.83
N ASP A 122 -9.66 -23.01 -7.18
CA ASP A 122 -9.73 -22.57 -5.80
C ASP A 122 -11.03 -23.07 -5.13
N PRO A 123 -11.10 -24.36 -4.77
CA PRO A 123 -12.31 -24.94 -4.16
C PRO A 123 -12.66 -24.29 -2.83
N GLY A 124 -11.63 -23.98 -2.02
CA GLY A 124 -11.80 -23.35 -0.71
C GLY A 124 -12.34 -21.93 -0.83
N GLY A 125 -11.67 -21.06 -1.60
CA GLY A 125 -12.10 -19.68 -1.78
C GLY A 125 -13.43 -19.57 -2.54
N SER A 126 -13.71 -20.46 -3.50
CA SER A 126 -15.00 -20.47 -4.20
C SER A 126 -16.18 -20.84 -3.28
N LEU A 127 -15.98 -21.79 -2.36
CA LEU A 127 -16.98 -22.12 -1.35
C LEU A 127 -17.15 -20.98 -0.35
N TRP A 128 -16.05 -20.39 0.14
CA TRP A 128 -16.09 -19.23 1.03
C TRP A 128 -16.80 -18.03 0.39
N ALA A 129 -16.53 -17.78 -0.89
CA ALA A 129 -17.17 -16.71 -1.64
C ALA A 129 -18.67 -16.95 -1.85
N ALA A 130 -19.09 -18.22 -1.99
CA ALA A 130 -20.52 -18.57 -2.01
C ALA A 130 -21.18 -18.35 -0.63
N ILE A 131 -20.44 -18.63 0.46
CA ILE A 131 -20.88 -18.39 1.84
C ILE A 131 -21.04 -16.90 2.13
N ASN A 132 -20.07 -16.09 1.70
CA ASN A 132 -20.05 -14.65 1.94
C ASN A 132 -20.85 -13.84 0.91
N LEU A 133 -21.50 -14.50 -0.05
CA LEU A 133 -22.24 -13.87 -1.13
C LEU A 133 -21.40 -12.87 -1.93
N ASP A 134 -20.12 -13.17 -2.13
CA ASP A 134 -19.19 -12.29 -2.85
C ASP A 134 -19.71 -11.97 -4.26
N HIS A 135 -19.29 -10.84 -4.81
CA HIS A 135 -19.42 -10.56 -6.23
C HIS A 135 -18.46 -11.45 -7.02
N ARG A 136 -18.99 -12.13 -8.04
CA ARG A 136 -18.14 -12.81 -9.04
C ARG A 136 -17.76 -11.79 -10.10
N SER A 137 -16.48 -11.40 -10.13
CA SER A 137 -15.92 -10.52 -11.14
C SER A 137 -16.07 -11.08 -12.56
N SER A 138 -16.06 -10.23 -13.56
CA SER A 138 -16.17 -10.63 -14.96
C SER A 138 -15.29 -9.77 -15.88
N PRO A 139 -15.03 -10.21 -17.13
CA PRO A 139 -14.39 -9.36 -18.12
C PRO A 139 -15.16 -8.05 -18.41
N ALA A 140 -16.48 -8.03 -18.18
CA ALA A 140 -17.28 -6.82 -18.32
C ALA A 140 -16.92 -5.79 -17.24
N ASP A 141 -16.64 -6.23 -16.01
CA ASP A 141 -16.20 -5.34 -14.92
C ASP A 141 -14.85 -4.69 -15.22
N LEU A 142 -13.91 -5.45 -15.79
CA LEU A 142 -12.63 -4.92 -16.28
C LEU A 142 -12.84 -3.87 -17.39
N THR A 143 -13.72 -4.17 -18.34
CA THR A 143 -14.05 -3.25 -19.44
C THR A 143 -14.68 -1.98 -18.91
N GLN A 144 -15.64 -2.11 -17.99
CA GLN A 144 -16.31 -0.99 -17.35
C GLN A 144 -15.33 -0.14 -16.55
N GLY A 145 -14.51 -0.75 -15.67
CA GLY A 145 -13.51 -0.02 -14.88
C GLY A 145 -12.54 0.77 -15.75
N ASN A 146 -11.99 0.15 -16.80
CA ASN A 146 -11.10 0.83 -17.75
C ASN A 146 -11.81 1.99 -18.46
N HIS A 147 -13.04 1.75 -18.93
CA HIS A 147 -13.82 2.76 -19.63
C HIS A 147 -14.09 3.98 -18.74
N THR A 148 -14.51 3.76 -17.49
CA THR A 148 -14.76 4.84 -16.52
C THR A 148 -13.49 5.65 -16.23
N VAL A 149 -12.33 5.01 -16.10
CA VAL A 149 -11.04 5.70 -15.92
C VAL A 149 -10.70 6.54 -17.14
N LEU A 150 -10.85 6.00 -18.35
CA LEU A 150 -10.58 6.74 -19.59
C LEU A 150 -11.57 7.88 -19.83
N GLU A 151 -12.83 7.72 -19.46
CA GLU A 151 -13.84 8.79 -19.54
C GLU A 151 -13.48 9.93 -18.59
N ARG A 152 -13.07 9.63 -17.35
CA ARG A 152 -12.75 10.64 -16.33
C ARG A 152 -11.39 11.29 -16.54
N TYR A 153 -10.37 10.52 -16.90
CA TYR A 153 -8.96 10.96 -16.89
C TYR A 153 -8.26 10.88 -18.25
N GLY A 154 -8.90 10.35 -19.29
CA GLY A 154 -8.30 10.09 -20.60
C GLY A 154 -7.69 11.32 -21.27
N ALA A 155 -8.15 12.53 -20.95
CA ALA A 155 -7.57 13.77 -21.45
C ALA A 155 -6.13 14.01 -20.98
N TYR A 156 -5.72 13.44 -19.84
CA TYR A 156 -4.39 13.56 -19.26
C TYR A 156 -3.48 12.37 -19.59
N ILE A 157 -4.04 11.29 -20.14
CA ILE A 157 -3.31 10.06 -20.44
C ILE A 157 -2.71 10.15 -21.85
N PRO A 158 -1.38 10.04 -22.02
CA PRO A 158 -0.74 10.04 -23.34
C PRO A 158 -1.27 8.91 -24.23
N LYS A 159 -1.51 9.20 -25.51
CA LYS A 159 -2.06 8.22 -26.49
C LYS A 159 -1.19 6.99 -26.69
N ASP A 160 0.08 7.08 -26.37
CA ASP A 160 1.07 6.01 -26.45
C ASP A 160 1.31 5.29 -25.11
N SER A 161 0.48 5.57 -24.08
CA SER A 161 0.54 4.90 -22.78
C SER A 161 0.61 3.38 -22.95
N GLY A 162 1.60 2.78 -22.28
CA GLY A 162 1.82 1.34 -22.31
C GLY A 162 0.62 0.53 -21.79
N CYS A 163 -0.24 1.16 -20.98
CA CYS A 163 -1.44 0.55 -20.43
C CYS A 163 -2.47 0.19 -21.50
N PHE A 164 -2.54 0.91 -22.63
CA PHE A 164 -3.44 0.54 -23.75
C PHE A 164 -3.11 -0.84 -24.36
N LYS A 165 -1.90 -1.35 -24.12
CA LYS A 165 -1.43 -2.67 -24.56
C LYS A 165 -1.37 -3.68 -23.40
N ALA A 166 -1.81 -3.29 -22.20
CA ALA A 166 -1.83 -4.18 -21.05
C ALA A 166 -2.89 -5.27 -21.25
N LYS A 167 -2.59 -6.46 -20.72
CA LYS A 167 -3.59 -7.53 -20.60
C LYS A 167 -4.45 -7.25 -19.38
N ALA A 168 -5.73 -7.58 -19.46
CA ALA A 168 -6.63 -7.54 -18.33
C ALA A 168 -7.41 -8.85 -18.23
N ASP A 169 -7.38 -9.51 -17.08
CA ASP A 169 -8.05 -10.80 -16.89
C ASP A 169 -8.51 -11.02 -15.45
N VAL A 170 -9.58 -11.81 -15.34
CA VAL A 170 -10.09 -12.28 -14.06
C VAL A 170 -9.42 -13.62 -13.75
N THR A 171 -8.61 -13.67 -12.69
CA THR A 171 -7.70 -14.80 -12.44
C THR A 171 -7.46 -15.08 -10.97
N HIS A 172 -7.32 -16.38 -10.65
CA HIS A 172 -6.90 -16.86 -9.33
C HIS A 172 -5.39 -16.72 -9.10
N ASP A 173 -4.61 -16.33 -10.12
CA ASP A 173 -3.18 -16.04 -10.01
C ASP A 173 -2.94 -14.63 -9.42
N ILE A 174 -3.46 -14.41 -8.22
CA ILE A 174 -3.34 -13.19 -7.44
C ILE A 174 -3.13 -13.58 -5.97
N PRO A 175 -2.37 -12.81 -5.15
CA PRO A 175 -2.18 -13.16 -3.75
C PRO A 175 -3.51 -13.26 -2.97
N SER A 176 -3.54 -14.16 -1.98
CA SER A 176 -4.71 -14.31 -1.11
C SER A 176 -5.06 -12.99 -0.41
N GLY A 177 -6.35 -12.67 -0.33
CA GLY A 177 -6.85 -11.43 0.27
C GLY A 177 -6.69 -10.17 -0.60
N VAL A 178 -6.18 -10.31 -1.83
CA VAL A 178 -6.04 -9.20 -2.78
C VAL A 178 -7.18 -9.24 -3.79
N ALA A 179 -7.87 -8.11 -3.93
CA ALA A 179 -9.04 -7.94 -4.79
C ALA A 179 -8.64 -7.64 -6.25
N GLY A 180 -7.61 -6.83 -6.46
CA GLY A 180 -7.07 -6.44 -7.76
C GLY A 180 -5.55 -6.28 -7.71
N GLN A 181 -4.89 -6.41 -8.87
CA GLN A 181 -3.46 -6.18 -8.97
C GLN A 181 -3.06 -5.70 -10.36
N TRP A 182 -2.41 -4.55 -10.42
CA TRP A 182 -1.55 -4.14 -11.53
C TRP A 182 -0.13 -4.69 -11.38
N ASN A 183 0.37 -5.36 -12.41
CA ASN A 183 1.77 -5.77 -12.50
C ASN A 183 2.48 -5.05 -13.65
N PHE A 184 3.32 -4.07 -13.30
CA PHE A 184 4.06 -3.28 -14.29
C PHE A 184 5.07 -4.10 -15.12
N LYS A 185 5.60 -5.21 -14.59
CA LYS A 185 6.59 -6.05 -15.29
C LYS A 185 5.94 -6.89 -16.37
N THR A 186 4.82 -7.54 -16.05
CA THR A 186 4.07 -8.36 -16.99
C THR A 186 3.06 -7.56 -17.82
N ARG A 187 2.84 -6.28 -17.46
CA ARG A 187 1.83 -5.39 -18.03
C ARG A 187 0.44 -6.02 -17.99
N GLN A 188 0.05 -6.45 -16.80
CA GLN A 188 -1.20 -7.17 -16.59
C GLN A 188 -1.99 -6.57 -15.43
N VAL A 189 -3.25 -6.23 -15.70
CA VAL A 189 -4.28 -5.94 -14.69
C VAL A 189 -5.00 -7.24 -14.38
N LYS A 190 -4.97 -7.67 -13.12
CA LYS A 190 -5.61 -8.88 -12.64
C LYS A 190 -6.72 -8.50 -11.69
N LEU A 191 -7.87 -9.15 -11.82
CA LEU A 191 -8.98 -9.01 -10.89
C LEU A 191 -9.28 -10.36 -10.26
N ASN A 192 -9.44 -10.39 -8.94
CA ASN A 192 -9.82 -11.60 -8.24
C ASN A 192 -11.22 -12.03 -8.71
N PRO A 193 -11.42 -13.32 -9.04
CA PRO A 193 -12.71 -13.90 -9.28
C PRO A 193 -13.76 -13.55 -8.23
N ASN A 194 -13.39 -13.59 -6.96
CA ASN A 194 -14.27 -13.41 -5.82
C ASN A 194 -13.93 -12.10 -5.10
N ILE A 195 -14.85 -11.13 -5.15
CA ILE A 195 -14.71 -9.82 -4.52
C ILE A 195 -15.79 -9.69 -3.45
N ALA A 196 -15.43 -9.20 -2.26
CA ALA A 196 -16.39 -9.00 -1.18
C ALA A 196 -17.62 -8.19 -1.64
N LEU A 197 -18.81 -8.56 -1.18
CA LEU A 197 -20.08 -7.94 -1.58
C LEU A 197 -20.10 -6.41 -1.34
N GLY A 198 -19.39 -5.95 -0.31
CA GLY A 198 -19.23 -4.52 0.00
C GLY A 198 -18.39 -3.74 -1.00
N ARG A 199 -17.84 -4.38 -2.05
CA ARG A 199 -17.03 -3.74 -3.10
C ARG A 199 -17.49 -4.15 -4.49
N HIS A 200 -17.65 -3.17 -5.38
CA HIS A 200 -18.04 -3.45 -6.74
C HIS A 200 -16.79 -3.86 -7.58
N PRO A 201 -16.81 -5.01 -8.29
CA PRO A 201 -15.65 -5.44 -9.08
C PRO A 201 -15.14 -4.41 -10.10
N ALA A 202 -16.04 -3.66 -10.76
CA ALA A 202 -15.65 -2.59 -11.67
C ALA A 202 -14.92 -1.41 -10.99
N GLU A 203 -15.17 -1.15 -9.71
CA GLU A 203 -14.47 -0.12 -8.93
C GLU A 203 -13.05 -0.58 -8.59
N VAL A 204 -12.91 -1.85 -8.16
CA VAL A 204 -11.59 -2.49 -7.97
C VAL A 204 -10.81 -2.48 -9.29
N ALA A 205 -11.45 -2.80 -10.41
CA ALA A 205 -10.83 -2.69 -11.72
C ALA A 205 -10.38 -1.26 -12.03
N GLY A 206 -11.22 -0.26 -11.74
CA GLY A 206 -10.88 1.16 -11.88
C GLY A 206 -9.61 1.55 -11.12
N HIS A 207 -9.48 1.10 -9.87
CA HIS A 207 -8.27 1.29 -9.06
C HIS A 207 -7.01 0.72 -9.73
N GLU A 208 -7.08 -0.52 -10.21
CA GLU A 208 -5.93 -1.13 -10.90
C GLU A 208 -5.63 -0.49 -12.26
N PHE A 209 -6.64 0.03 -12.97
CA PHE A 209 -6.42 0.78 -14.20
C PHE A 209 -5.79 2.14 -13.93
N ILE A 210 -6.10 2.81 -12.81
CA ILE A 210 -5.39 4.04 -12.40
C ILE A 210 -3.90 3.74 -12.19
N HIS A 211 -3.55 2.67 -11.47
CA HIS A 211 -2.16 2.19 -11.36
C HIS A 211 -1.52 1.88 -12.72
N CYS A 212 -2.28 1.30 -13.64
CA CYS A 212 -1.82 0.95 -14.98
C CYS A 212 -1.51 2.20 -15.82
N TYR A 213 -2.35 3.23 -15.74
CA TYR A 213 -2.17 4.50 -16.46
C TYR A 213 -1.22 5.48 -15.77
N THR A 214 -0.78 5.23 -14.53
CA THR A 214 0.26 6.04 -13.87
C THR A 214 1.48 6.17 -14.79
N HIS A 215 1.90 7.39 -15.05
CA HIS A 215 2.99 7.66 -15.97
C HIS A 215 4.30 7.07 -15.43
N PRO A 216 5.12 6.39 -16.27
CA PRO A 216 6.39 5.82 -15.83
C PRO A 216 7.32 6.85 -15.19
N GLU A 217 7.38 8.08 -15.73
CA GLU A 217 8.20 9.15 -15.18
C GLU A 217 7.78 9.55 -13.76
N PHE A 218 6.47 9.64 -13.50
CA PHE A 218 5.96 9.92 -12.15
C PHE A 218 6.39 8.82 -11.19
N ARG A 219 6.15 7.56 -11.57
CA ARG A 219 6.54 6.39 -10.77
C ARG A 219 8.04 6.37 -10.49
N ASP A 220 8.87 6.43 -11.53
CA ASP A 220 10.30 6.18 -11.45
C ASP A 220 11.02 7.26 -10.61
N ARG A 221 10.51 8.49 -10.61
CA ARG A 221 11.02 9.56 -9.74
C ARG A 221 10.76 9.30 -8.26
N HIS A 222 9.57 8.78 -7.94
CA HIS A 222 9.09 8.63 -6.56
C HIS A 222 9.33 7.24 -5.95
N ILE A 223 9.58 6.19 -6.75
CA ILE A 223 9.58 4.77 -6.30
C ILE A 223 10.57 4.45 -5.17
N ASN A 224 11.66 5.22 -5.08
CA ASN A 224 12.68 5.03 -4.04
C ASN A 224 12.46 5.90 -2.79
N HIS A 225 11.35 6.65 -2.73
CA HIS A 225 11.00 7.43 -1.56
C HIS A 225 10.48 6.53 -0.44
N PRO A 226 10.83 6.77 0.85
CA PRO A 226 10.36 5.93 1.96
C PRO A 226 8.83 5.76 2.03
N HIS A 227 8.09 6.79 1.61
CA HIS A 227 6.63 6.78 1.60
C HIS A 227 6.02 6.45 0.23
N TRP A 228 6.80 5.92 -0.72
CA TRP A 228 6.31 5.62 -2.07
C TRP A 228 4.99 4.84 -2.06
N LYS A 229 4.91 3.78 -1.25
CA LYS A 229 3.69 2.95 -1.18
C LYS A 229 2.48 3.76 -0.72
N ALA A 230 2.65 4.57 0.32
CA ALA A 230 1.58 5.41 0.84
C ALA A 230 1.16 6.52 -0.13
N LEU A 231 2.12 7.08 -0.88
CA LEU A 231 1.86 8.05 -1.94
C LEU A 231 1.10 7.42 -3.12
N ASN A 232 1.60 6.31 -3.65
CA ASN A 232 1.04 5.68 -4.83
C ASN A 232 -0.35 5.12 -4.58
N GLU A 233 -0.54 4.35 -3.51
CA GLU A 233 -1.85 3.79 -3.18
C GLU A 233 -2.82 4.87 -2.69
N GLY A 234 -2.35 5.86 -1.91
CA GLY A 234 -3.18 6.98 -1.48
C GLY A 234 -3.73 7.80 -2.65
N LEU A 235 -2.87 8.18 -3.61
CA LEU A 235 -3.28 8.88 -4.83
C LEU A 235 -4.23 8.03 -5.67
N THR A 236 -3.93 6.73 -5.83
CA THR A 236 -4.77 5.82 -6.61
C THR A 236 -6.16 5.69 -5.99
N THR A 237 -6.27 5.43 -4.68
CA THR A 237 -7.55 5.36 -3.97
C THR A 237 -8.32 6.68 -4.08
N HIS A 238 -7.66 7.81 -3.82
CA HIS A 238 -8.29 9.13 -3.91
C HIS A 238 -8.82 9.43 -5.32
N LEU A 239 -8.12 9.00 -6.37
CA LEU A 239 -8.60 9.10 -7.75
C LEU A 239 -9.73 8.09 -8.05
N THR A 240 -9.67 6.87 -7.52
CA THR A 240 -10.74 5.86 -7.64
C THR A 240 -12.06 6.39 -7.07
N GLU A 241 -12.01 7.06 -5.92
CA GLU A 241 -13.21 7.63 -5.26
C GLU A 241 -13.88 8.76 -6.04
N LYS A 242 -13.19 9.34 -7.03
CA LYS A 242 -13.75 10.36 -7.92
C LYS A 242 -14.36 9.76 -9.19
N LEU A 243 -14.27 8.44 -9.38
CA LEU A 243 -14.95 7.75 -10.48
C LEU A 243 -16.46 7.65 -10.20
N PRO A 244 -17.31 7.74 -11.23
CA PRO A 244 -18.74 7.46 -11.09
C PRO A 244 -19.00 6.07 -10.47
N GLU A 245 -19.88 6.02 -9.47
CA GLU A 245 -20.25 4.75 -8.85
C GLU A 245 -20.92 3.79 -9.86
N PRO A 246 -20.48 2.53 -9.95
CA PRO A 246 -21.15 1.53 -10.78
C PRO A 246 -22.61 1.34 -10.35
N LYS A 247 -23.51 1.15 -11.33
CA LYS A 247 -24.92 0.85 -11.04
C LYS A 247 -25.03 -0.46 -10.23
N ARG A 248 -25.70 -0.41 -9.08
CA ARG A 248 -25.89 -1.55 -8.20
C ARG A 248 -27.31 -2.09 -8.26
N LEU A 249 -27.44 -3.39 -8.09
CA LEU A 249 -28.73 -4.07 -7.93
C LEU A 249 -29.32 -3.85 -6.53
N LEU A 250 -28.47 -3.67 -5.51
CA LEU A 250 -28.88 -3.48 -4.11
C LEU A 250 -28.21 -2.24 -3.50
N PRO A 251 -28.93 -1.46 -2.68
CA PRO A 251 -28.39 -0.28 -2.01
C PRO A 251 -27.61 -0.68 -0.73
N ILE A 252 -26.53 -1.43 -0.90
CA ILE A 252 -25.64 -1.82 0.20
C ILE A 252 -24.58 -0.73 0.38
N ALA A 253 -24.30 -0.37 1.63
CA ALA A 253 -23.21 0.55 1.95
C ALA A 253 -21.87 -0.08 1.53
N LEU A 254 -21.06 0.68 0.81
CA LEU A 254 -19.75 0.21 0.39
C LEU A 254 -18.77 0.18 1.55
N ASP A 255 -17.95 -0.87 1.55
CA ASP A 255 -16.72 -0.85 2.30
C ASP A 255 -15.79 0.16 1.65
N LYS A 256 -15.22 1.03 2.48
CA LYS A 256 -14.09 1.83 2.04
C LYS A 256 -12.95 0.92 1.59
N ASP A 257 -12.16 1.44 0.67
CA ASP A 257 -10.90 0.82 0.29
C ASP A 257 -10.01 0.62 1.55
N PRO A 258 -9.25 -0.50 1.67
CA PRO A 258 -8.44 -0.76 2.87
C PRO A 258 -7.43 0.37 3.16
N TYR A 259 -7.02 1.14 2.16
CA TYR A 259 -6.06 2.22 2.31
C TYR A 259 -6.56 3.37 3.21
N HIS A 260 -7.87 3.49 3.46
CA HIS A 260 -8.42 4.36 4.51
C HIS A 260 -8.03 3.94 5.93
N GLY A 261 -7.76 2.65 6.13
CA GLY A 261 -7.31 2.09 7.40
C GLY A 261 -5.82 2.32 7.67
N PHE A 262 -5.02 2.57 6.64
CA PHE A 262 -3.59 2.83 6.81
C PHE A 262 -3.34 4.31 7.04
N LYS A 263 -2.56 4.60 8.07
CA LYS A 263 -2.29 5.96 8.52
C LYS A 263 -0.81 6.28 8.44
N LEU A 264 -0.52 7.52 8.08
CA LEU A 264 0.79 8.13 8.29
C LEU A 264 0.99 8.37 9.79
N THR A 265 2.24 8.55 10.22
CA THR A 265 2.53 8.89 11.63
C THR A 265 1.96 10.25 12.05
N THR A 266 1.64 11.12 11.08
CA THR A 266 0.90 12.36 11.27
C THR A 266 -0.58 12.15 11.59
N GLY A 267 -1.11 10.93 11.41
CA GLY A 267 -2.50 10.55 11.68
C GLY A 267 -3.41 10.52 10.45
N ASP A 268 -3.01 11.17 9.35
CA ASP A 268 -3.75 11.17 8.09
C ASP A 268 -3.84 9.75 7.51
N SER A 269 -5.01 9.37 6.98
CA SER A 269 -5.08 8.17 6.13
C SER A 269 -4.33 8.41 4.82
N TRP A 270 -3.94 7.34 4.11
CA TRP A 270 -3.23 7.51 2.84
C TRP A 270 -4.06 8.30 1.79
N PRO A 271 -5.37 8.04 1.61
CA PRO A 271 -6.22 8.86 0.74
C PRO A 271 -6.39 10.30 1.24
N ASP A 272 -6.44 10.55 2.56
CA ASP A 272 -6.52 11.91 3.10
C ASP A 272 -5.25 12.72 2.78
N ALA A 273 -4.07 12.08 2.87
CA ALA A 273 -2.81 12.70 2.48
C ALA A 273 -2.78 13.02 0.97
N ALA A 274 -3.28 12.12 0.12
CA ALA A 274 -3.45 12.34 -1.31
C ALA A 274 -4.42 13.50 -1.62
N LYS A 275 -5.54 13.57 -0.91
CA LYS A 275 -6.48 14.69 -1.00
C LYS A 275 -5.82 16.02 -0.63
N ARG A 276 -4.94 16.05 0.38
CA ARG A 276 -4.16 17.24 0.73
C ARG A 276 -3.17 17.62 -0.36
N ILE A 277 -2.54 16.65 -1.04
CA ILE A 277 -1.70 16.93 -2.21
C ILE A 277 -2.54 17.61 -3.29
N GLU A 278 -3.70 17.04 -3.66
CA GLU A 278 -4.60 17.66 -4.63
C GLU A 278 -5.01 19.08 -4.21
N GLY A 279 -5.32 19.28 -2.92
CA GLY A 279 -5.66 20.60 -2.39
C GLY A 279 -4.51 21.62 -2.48
N ALA A 280 -3.26 21.17 -2.39
CA ALA A 280 -2.08 22.02 -2.48
C ALA A 280 -1.70 22.39 -3.93
N VAL A 281 -1.80 21.45 -4.88
CA VAL A 281 -1.32 21.64 -6.26
C VAL A 281 -2.45 21.88 -7.28
N GLY A 282 -3.69 21.56 -6.92
CA GLY A 282 -4.85 21.54 -7.81
C GLY A 282 -5.00 20.23 -8.60
N GLU A 283 -6.25 19.89 -8.94
CA GLU A 283 -6.57 18.65 -9.69
C GLU A 283 -5.84 18.57 -11.04
N ASP A 284 -5.86 19.65 -11.84
CA ASP A 284 -5.21 19.67 -13.16
C ASP A 284 -3.71 19.37 -13.08
N THR A 285 -2.99 20.02 -12.15
CA THR A 285 -1.57 19.75 -11.89
C THR A 285 -1.34 18.31 -11.46
N LEU A 286 -2.15 17.80 -10.52
CA LEU A 286 -2.03 16.43 -10.05
C LEU A 286 -2.21 15.42 -11.20
N LEU A 287 -3.21 15.62 -12.05
CA LEU A 287 -3.49 14.72 -13.18
C LEU A 287 -2.40 14.80 -14.27
N LYS A 288 -1.89 16.00 -14.57
CA LYS A 288 -0.73 16.19 -15.47
C LYS A 288 0.52 15.50 -14.95
N ALA A 289 0.76 15.54 -13.64
CA ALA A 289 1.87 14.82 -13.03
C ALA A 289 1.66 13.30 -13.09
N PHE A 290 0.54 12.83 -12.55
CA PHE A 290 0.28 11.41 -12.29
C PHE A 290 0.05 10.60 -13.57
N PHE A 291 -0.73 11.13 -14.52
CA PHE A 291 -1.05 10.46 -15.80
C PHE A 291 -0.23 11.00 -16.98
N GLY A 292 0.03 12.30 -17.01
CA GLY A 292 0.68 12.96 -18.15
C GLY A 292 2.21 12.88 -18.13
N GLY A 293 2.82 12.69 -16.96
CA GLY A 293 4.28 12.74 -16.81
C GLY A 293 4.89 14.12 -16.99
N ASP A 294 4.08 15.18 -16.83
CA ASP A 294 4.54 16.56 -16.94
C ASP A 294 5.59 16.86 -15.87
N ASP A 295 6.74 17.37 -16.31
CA ASP A 295 7.94 17.53 -15.49
C ASP A 295 7.76 18.56 -14.38
N ASP A 296 7.14 19.70 -14.69
CA ASP A 296 6.90 20.77 -13.72
C ASP A 296 5.79 20.36 -12.74
N ALA A 297 4.73 19.70 -13.24
CA ALA A 297 3.66 19.20 -12.40
C ALA A 297 4.14 18.11 -11.43
N ILE A 298 5.03 17.22 -11.88
CA ILE A 298 5.72 16.25 -11.01
C ILE A 298 6.47 16.97 -9.89
N SER A 299 7.21 18.02 -10.23
CA SER A 299 7.94 18.81 -9.23
C SER A 299 7.01 19.45 -8.20
N GLU A 300 5.87 20.00 -8.61
CA GLU A 300 4.89 20.58 -7.68
C GLU A 300 4.25 19.51 -6.77
N VAL A 301 3.87 18.36 -7.31
CA VAL A 301 3.38 17.22 -6.50
C VAL A 301 4.43 16.75 -5.50
N ALA A 302 5.70 16.65 -5.92
CA ALA A 302 6.79 16.23 -5.05
C ALA A 302 7.06 17.24 -3.92
N LYS A 303 6.98 18.55 -4.20
CA LYS A 303 7.07 19.59 -3.18
C LYS A 303 5.93 19.50 -2.18
N ALA A 304 4.68 19.34 -2.63
CA ALA A 304 3.54 19.17 -1.75
C ALA A 304 3.66 17.89 -0.89
N ALA A 305 4.10 16.78 -1.49
CA ALA A 305 4.33 15.54 -0.78
C ALA A 305 5.39 15.70 0.33
N ALA A 306 6.45 16.47 0.10
CA ALA A 306 7.48 16.73 1.11
C ALA A 306 6.96 17.44 2.37
N GLN A 307 5.90 18.25 2.23
CA GLN A 307 5.26 18.95 3.37
C GLN A 307 4.23 18.09 4.11
N ILE A 308 3.57 17.19 3.39
CA ILE A 308 2.45 16.40 3.91
C ILE A 308 2.93 15.10 4.56
N TYR A 309 3.93 14.46 3.98
CA TYR A 309 4.41 13.16 4.45
C TYR A 309 5.39 13.31 5.61
N PRO A 310 5.48 12.30 6.51
CA PRO A 310 6.43 12.32 7.61
C PRO A 310 7.86 12.53 7.13
N ARG A 311 8.56 13.46 7.77
CA ARG A 311 9.97 13.77 7.51
C ARG A 311 10.85 12.65 8.04
N LEU A 312 11.31 11.79 7.15
CA LEU A 312 12.15 10.63 7.49
C LEU A 312 13.57 10.80 6.96
N ALA A 313 14.52 10.19 7.67
CA ALA A 313 15.86 10.00 7.16
C ALA A 313 15.83 9.15 5.88
N SER A 314 16.69 9.49 4.91
CA SER A 314 16.75 8.79 3.62
C SER A 314 18.19 8.74 3.10
N SER A 315 18.62 7.54 2.72
CA SER A 315 19.93 7.32 2.10
C SER A 315 20.10 8.09 0.80
N ARG A 316 19.01 8.38 0.08
CA ARG A 316 19.03 9.26 -1.10
C ARG A 316 19.40 10.69 -0.71
N THR A 317 18.76 11.25 0.32
CA THR A 317 19.07 12.61 0.82
C THR A 317 20.52 12.70 1.29
N GLU A 318 21.00 11.68 1.99
CA GLU A 318 22.41 11.59 2.41
C GLU A 318 23.38 11.59 1.21
N GLN A 319 23.09 10.85 0.15
CA GLN A 319 23.92 10.83 -1.06
C GLN A 319 23.95 12.20 -1.76
N GLU A 320 22.81 12.89 -1.82
CA GLU A 320 22.72 14.21 -2.45
C GLU A 320 23.38 15.30 -1.62
N LEU A 321 23.24 15.24 -0.30
CA LEU A 321 23.99 16.09 0.61
C LEU A 321 25.50 15.82 0.51
N TYR A 322 25.93 14.58 0.29
CA TYR A 322 27.35 14.25 0.13
C TYR A 322 27.91 14.80 -1.19
N ARG A 323 27.13 14.68 -2.28
CA ARG A 323 27.46 15.30 -3.56
C ARG A 323 27.52 16.81 -3.45
N ALA A 324 26.58 17.41 -2.72
CA ALA A 324 26.64 18.82 -2.36
C ALA A 324 27.81 19.15 -1.43
N GLY A 325 28.26 18.15 -0.66
CA GLY A 325 29.37 18.18 0.27
C GLY A 325 30.73 18.52 -0.36
N MET A 326 30.87 18.25 -1.65
CA MET A 326 32.02 18.64 -2.47
C MET A 326 32.03 20.14 -2.82
N MET A 327 31.00 20.89 -2.40
CA MET A 327 30.84 22.32 -2.66
C MET A 327 30.92 23.13 -1.36
N ARG A 328 31.14 24.44 -1.48
CA ARG A 328 31.07 25.38 -0.35
C ARG A 328 29.69 25.29 0.34
N GLY A 329 29.64 25.27 1.67
CA GLY A 329 28.38 25.21 2.44
C GLY A 329 27.97 23.80 2.90
N SER A 330 28.86 22.80 2.70
CA SER A 330 28.60 21.38 2.97
C SER A 330 28.29 21.08 4.44
N GLN A 331 29.07 21.65 5.35
CA GLN A 331 28.89 21.47 6.79
C GLN A 331 27.56 22.08 7.24
N GLN A 332 27.24 23.29 6.79
CA GLN A 332 25.99 23.98 7.13
C GLN A 332 24.77 23.17 6.67
N LEU A 333 24.80 22.64 5.44
CA LEU A 333 23.75 21.74 4.93
C LEU A 333 23.59 20.48 5.78
N ALA A 334 24.70 19.85 6.17
CA ALA A 334 24.66 18.67 7.02
C ALA A 334 24.12 18.99 8.43
N GLU A 335 24.62 20.05 9.07
CA GLU A 335 24.13 20.50 10.38
C GLU A 335 22.63 20.86 10.34
N CYS A 336 22.19 21.51 9.27
CA CYS A 336 20.80 21.85 9.02
C CYS A 336 19.92 20.60 8.88
N TYR A 337 20.34 19.62 8.08
CA TYR A 337 19.60 18.37 7.95
C TYR A 337 19.55 17.58 9.27
N ALA A 338 20.65 17.53 10.03
CA ALA A 338 20.65 16.94 11.37
C ALA A 338 19.64 17.63 12.29
N GLY A 339 19.59 18.97 12.28
CA GLY A 339 18.58 19.74 13.01
C GLY A 339 17.15 19.42 12.55
N ALA A 340 16.91 19.28 11.25
CA ALA A 340 15.61 18.94 10.68
C ALA A 340 15.14 17.53 11.10
N LEU A 341 16.06 16.56 11.14
CA LEU A 341 15.78 15.21 11.62
C LEU A 341 15.48 15.21 13.12
N LEU A 342 16.24 15.96 13.92
CA LEU A 342 16.02 16.08 15.36
C LEU A 342 14.64 16.69 15.65
N ALA A 343 14.27 17.78 14.95
CA ALA A 343 12.94 18.40 15.05
C ALA A 343 11.80 17.42 14.70
N SER A 344 12.08 16.43 13.86
CA SER A 344 11.12 15.41 13.42
C SER A 344 11.20 14.11 14.26
N GLY A 345 11.97 14.12 15.36
CA GLY A 345 12.18 12.94 16.22
C GLY A 345 12.87 11.76 15.53
N GLN A 346 13.57 12.01 14.42
CA GLN A 346 14.31 11.00 13.68
C GLN A 346 15.73 10.87 14.23
N PRO A 347 16.31 9.65 14.26
CA PRO A 347 17.73 9.48 14.55
C PRO A 347 18.60 10.01 13.39
N LEU A 348 19.88 10.24 13.68
CA LEU A 348 20.87 10.44 12.62
C LEU A 348 21.06 9.13 11.83
N PRO A 349 21.26 9.19 10.50
CA PRO A 349 21.56 8.01 9.72
C PRO A 349 22.88 7.35 10.14
N GLU A 350 22.99 6.02 10.02
CA GLU A 350 24.25 5.32 10.36
C GLU A 350 25.44 5.74 9.47
N SER A 351 25.18 6.22 8.25
CA SER A 351 26.23 6.65 7.32
C SER A 351 26.78 8.06 7.61
N TRP A 352 26.16 8.76 8.57
CA TRP A 352 26.37 10.17 8.85
C TRP A 352 27.80 10.53 9.25
N SER A 353 28.38 9.75 10.17
CA SER A 353 29.72 9.98 10.71
C SER A 353 30.83 9.84 9.66
N ARG A 354 30.61 8.97 8.67
CA ARG A 354 31.61 8.65 7.64
C ARG A 354 31.82 9.80 6.67
N ASN A 355 30.77 10.58 6.41
CA ASN A 355 30.74 11.45 5.22
C ASN A 355 30.30 12.89 5.50
N MET A 356 29.62 13.19 6.62
CA MET A 356 28.96 14.50 6.82
C MET A 356 29.50 15.26 8.02
N LEU A 357 29.18 14.81 9.23
CA LEU A 357 29.61 15.42 10.48
C LEU A 357 30.35 14.38 11.34
N PRO A 358 31.29 14.77 12.22
CA PRO A 358 32.03 13.83 13.06
C PRO A 358 31.20 13.30 14.25
N VAL A 359 29.92 12.98 14.04
CA VAL A 359 28.99 12.51 15.08
C VAL A 359 28.24 11.28 14.56
N PHE A 360 28.02 10.27 15.40
CA PHE A 360 27.27 9.05 15.05
C PHE A 360 25.80 9.17 15.46
N SER A 361 25.54 9.93 16.51
CA SER A 361 24.23 10.10 17.13
C SER A 361 24.13 11.48 17.76
N PHE A 362 22.92 11.93 18.08
CA PHE A 362 22.72 13.18 18.80
C PHE A 362 23.31 13.17 20.21
N SER A 363 23.54 12.00 20.83
CA SER A 363 24.23 11.90 22.12
C SER A 363 25.73 12.18 22.05
N ASP A 364 26.32 12.17 20.84
CA ASP A 364 27.72 12.56 20.65
C ASP A 364 27.88 14.10 20.57
N MET A 365 26.76 14.82 20.43
CA MET A 365 26.72 16.28 20.49
C MET A 365 26.50 16.75 21.93
N GLN A 366 27.09 17.88 22.31
CA GLN A 366 26.68 18.54 23.54
C GLN A 366 25.19 18.94 23.44
N PRO A 367 24.40 18.85 24.52
CA PRO A 367 22.97 19.19 24.47
C PRO A 367 22.68 20.57 23.88
N GLU A 368 23.55 21.55 24.17
CA GLU A 368 23.46 22.90 23.62
C GLU A 368 23.68 22.94 22.10
N GLN A 369 24.58 22.11 21.56
CA GLN A 369 24.83 22.01 20.13
C GLN A 369 23.64 21.39 19.40
N ALA A 370 23.10 20.29 19.93
CA ALA A 370 21.91 19.65 19.36
C ALA A 370 20.72 20.62 19.32
N LYS A 371 20.50 21.35 20.43
CA LYS A 371 19.47 22.40 20.50
C LYS A 371 19.72 23.55 19.52
N LYS A 372 20.98 23.98 19.35
CA LYS A 372 21.34 25.02 18.38
C LYS A 372 21.08 24.57 16.94
N ALA A 373 21.45 23.34 16.57
CA ALA A 373 21.18 22.78 15.25
C ALA A 373 19.67 22.70 14.96
N GLN A 374 18.89 22.21 15.92
CA GLN A 374 17.44 22.14 15.80
C GLN A 374 16.83 23.53 15.59
N LEU A 375 17.16 24.49 16.46
CA LEU A 375 16.59 25.85 16.41
C LEU A 375 16.94 26.55 15.09
N GLN A 376 18.20 26.48 14.64
CA GLN A 376 18.59 27.09 13.37
C GLN A 376 17.92 26.41 12.17
N ALA A 377 17.70 25.08 12.22
CA ALA A 377 16.97 24.37 11.18
C ALA A 377 15.50 24.79 11.13
N GLU A 378 14.84 24.95 12.28
CA GLU A 378 13.48 25.49 12.38
C GLU A 378 13.41 26.92 11.81
N GLN A 379 14.37 27.79 12.14
CA GLN A 379 14.44 29.15 11.57
C GLN A 379 14.66 29.16 10.05
N SER A 380 15.48 28.25 9.52
CA SER A 380 15.65 28.11 8.06
C SER A 380 14.37 27.57 7.42
N HIS A 381 13.68 26.63 8.07
CA HIS A 381 12.37 26.16 7.62
C HIS A 381 11.32 27.28 7.59
N GLU A 382 11.28 28.16 8.59
CA GLU A 382 10.40 29.34 8.61
C GLU A 382 10.67 30.29 7.44
N ARG A 383 11.94 30.50 7.06
CA ARG A 383 12.32 31.38 5.94
C ARG A 383 12.05 30.76 4.58
N MET A 384 12.41 29.49 4.40
CA MET A 384 12.46 28.83 3.10
C MET A 384 11.22 27.98 2.80
N GLY A 385 10.42 27.65 3.83
CA GLY A 385 9.17 26.91 3.72
C GLY A 385 9.31 25.64 2.88
N ILE A 386 8.53 25.58 1.79
CA ILE A 386 8.48 24.43 0.88
C ILE A 386 9.83 24.07 0.25
N ILE A 387 10.74 25.03 0.10
CA ILE A 387 12.08 24.77 -0.44
C ILE A 387 12.90 23.97 0.57
N PHE A 388 12.80 24.27 1.86
CA PHE A 388 13.46 23.49 2.91
C PHE A 388 12.91 22.05 2.95
N ASP A 389 11.58 21.90 2.92
CA ASP A 389 10.95 20.58 2.92
C ASP A 389 11.38 19.78 1.69
N ALA A 390 11.38 20.40 0.50
CA ALA A 390 11.78 19.76 -0.74
C ALA A 390 13.27 19.39 -0.78
N ALA A 391 14.14 20.22 -0.20
CA ALA A 391 15.59 19.96 -0.16
C ALA A 391 15.93 18.66 0.59
N PHE A 392 15.22 18.38 1.68
CA PHE A 392 15.54 17.23 2.54
C PHE A 392 14.62 16.03 2.36
N PHE A 393 13.36 16.27 1.99
CA PHE A 393 12.30 15.25 2.05
C PHE A 393 11.50 15.10 0.75
N SER A 394 11.92 15.74 -0.36
CA SER A 394 11.23 15.53 -1.64
C SER A 394 11.39 14.10 -2.15
N PRO A 395 10.30 13.48 -2.65
CA PRO A 395 10.39 12.20 -3.33
C PRO A 395 11.02 12.31 -4.72
N ASP A 396 11.02 13.49 -5.34
CA ASP A 396 11.63 13.72 -6.66
C ASP A 396 13.07 14.24 -6.53
N LEU A 397 14.01 13.49 -7.09
CA LEU A 397 15.44 13.80 -7.01
C LEU A 397 15.80 15.11 -7.73
N LYS A 398 15.13 15.42 -8.84
CA LYS A 398 15.41 16.65 -9.59
C LYS A 398 15.01 17.87 -8.76
N THR A 399 13.78 17.87 -8.24
CA THR A 399 13.26 18.89 -7.32
C THR A 399 14.14 19.01 -6.09
N GLN A 400 14.53 17.89 -5.49
CA GLN A 400 15.41 17.86 -4.32
C GLN A 400 16.72 18.60 -4.56
N ARG A 401 17.41 18.32 -5.67
CA ARG A 401 18.69 18.95 -6.02
C ARG A 401 18.57 20.46 -6.20
N GLN A 402 17.52 20.91 -6.88
CA GLN A 402 17.26 22.33 -7.07
C GLN A 402 17.01 23.03 -5.72
N ALA A 403 16.18 22.42 -4.87
CA ALA A 403 15.86 22.94 -3.55
C ALA A 403 17.08 22.94 -2.62
N LEU A 404 17.93 21.91 -2.66
CA LEU A 404 19.21 21.87 -1.93
C LEU A 404 20.13 23.02 -2.34
N GLY A 405 20.20 23.34 -3.62
CA GLY A 405 20.97 24.47 -4.12
C GLY A 405 20.49 25.80 -3.54
N MET A 406 19.18 26.03 -3.54
CA MET A 406 18.56 27.24 -2.97
C MET A 406 18.75 27.32 -1.44
N LEU A 407 18.51 26.22 -0.73
CA LEU A 407 18.68 26.14 0.71
C LEU A 407 20.14 26.43 1.10
N ARG A 408 21.10 25.92 0.36
CA ARG A 408 22.52 26.17 0.64
C ARG A 408 22.86 27.66 0.64
N GLU A 409 22.33 28.44 -0.30
CA GLU A 409 22.59 29.88 -0.34
C GLU A 409 21.96 30.61 0.86
N ASP A 410 20.77 30.19 1.33
CA ASP A 410 20.19 30.69 2.61
C ASP A 410 21.12 30.38 3.80
N LEU A 411 21.59 29.14 3.89
CA LEU A 411 22.47 28.71 4.97
C LEU A 411 23.81 29.45 4.97
N LEU A 412 24.39 29.73 3.80
CA LEU A 412 25.63 30.51 3.72
C LEU A 412 25.49 31.95 4.23
N MET A 413 24.29 32.51 4.23
CA MET A 413 24.02 33.86 4.72
C MET A 413 23.64 33.89 6.20
N HIS A 414 22.99 32.84 6.71
CA HIS A 414 22.30 32.88 8.00
C HIS A 414 22.75 31.81 9.00
N TRP A 415 23.49 30.79 8.59
CA TRP A 415 23.86 29.68 9.46
C TRP A 415 25.12 29.98 10.26
N GLU A 416 25.04 29.77 11.56
CA GLU A 416 26.19 29.75 12.45
C GLU A 416 26.63 28.31 12.72
N ASN A 417 27.92 28.04 12.56
CA ASN A 417 28.48 26.69 12.78
C ASN A 417 28.11 26.16 14.17
N VAL A 418 27.71 24.89 14.21
CA VAL A 418 27.27 24.18 15.41
C VAL A 418 28.35 23.22 15.92
N VAL A 419 28.96 22.46 15.01
CA VAL A 419 30.11 21.59 15.31
C VAL A 419 31.40 22.25 14.82
N PRO A 420 32.55 21.98 15.47
CA PRO A 420 33.84 22.47 14.97
C PRO A 420 34.10 21.98 13.55
N ASP A 421 34.75 22.82 12.74
CA ASP A 421 35.08 22.49 11.35
C ASP A 421 35.83 21.14 11.28
N LYS A 422 35.48 20.32 10.28
CA LYS A 422 36.30 19.16 9.94
C LYS A 422 37.64 19.68 9.43
N GLY A 423 38.71 19.45 10.21
CA GLY A 423 40.09 19.78 9.84
C GLY A 423 40.60 19.02 8.62
#